data_AF-A0A353LI12-F1
#
_entry.id   AF-A0A353LI12-F1
#
_cell.length_a   1.000
_cell.length_b   1.000
_cell.length_c   1.000
_cell.angle_alpha   90.00
_cell.angle_beta   90.00
_cell.angle_gamma   90.00
#
_symmetry.space_group_name_H-M   'P 1'
#
loop_
_entity.id
_entity.type
_entity.pdbx_description
1 polymer ?
#
loop_
_entity_poly.entity_id
_entity_poly.type
_entity_poly.pdbx_seq_one_letter_code
_entity_poly.pdbx_strand_id
1 'polypeptide(L)'
;DEDCLYAVLVDSIPEATINPDEAYRLRITPDSILIEATTEKGIYWARQTLAQIVESSDGNSVPALEITDWPAFRIRGFMHDVGRSYISVDEIKKHIRLLSKFKINVFHWHLTENQGWRLESNVFPQLNDPVHYERHHAQYYTVAQAHEIAEYCRQHNMLLIPEIDMPGHSAAFVRAIGHDMQSPEGMKVLKRLMEEICTEVFPDAPWIHIGTDEVQFTNPSFVPEMVAHVRGLGKKVISWNPGWAYRSGEIDATQLWSYRGKAQPGIPAIDSRFHYINHFDAFGDIVALYNSRIADAEKGSD
;
A
#
# COMPACT_ATOMS: atom_id res chain seq x y z
N ASP A 1 -15.49 22.54 -21.89
CA ASP A 1 -16.70 21.77 -22.24
C ASP A 1 -16.34 20.30 -22.18
N GLU A 2 -17.12 19.46 -21.51
CA GLU A 2 -16.87 18.01 -21.51
C GLU A 2 -17.08 17.39 -22.91
N ASP A 3 -17.78 18.11 -23.79
CA ASP A 3 -18.10 17.72 -25.18
C ASP A 3 -16.86 17.56 -26.11
N CYS A 4 -15.66 17.95 -25.66
CA CYS A 4 -14.42 17.78 -26.42
C CYS A 4 -13.45 16.73 -25.86
N LEU A 5 -13.79 16.04 -24.75
CA LEU A 5 -12.97 15.01 -24.13
C LEU A 5 -13.46 13.60 -24.50
N TYR A 6 -12.62 12.85 -25.19
CA TYR A 6 -12.89 11.48 -25.61
C TYR A 6 -11.90 10.52 -24.93
N ALA A 7 -12.38 9.38 -24.45
CA ALA A 7 -11.54 8.31 -23.93
C ALA A 7 -11.92 6.99 -24.59
N VAL A 8 -10.92 6.27 -25.09
CA VAL A 8 -11.10 4.98 -25.77
C VAL A 8 -10.09 3.96 -25.26
N LEU A 9 -10.54 2.71 -25.14
CA LEU A 9 -9.66 1.59 -24.87
C LEU A 9 -9.02 1.09 -26.17
N VAL A 10 -7.73 0.81 -26.13
CA VAL A 10 -6.94 0.26 -27.24
C VAL A 10 -6.28 -1.04 -26.81
N ASP A 11 -6.05 -1.95 -27.75
CA ASP A 11 -5.48 -3.26 -27.42
C ASP A 11 -4.03 -3.18 -26.91
N SER A 12 -3.26 -2.19 -27.37
CA SER A 12 -1.88 -1.99 -26.94
C SER A 12 -1.35 -0.57 -27.21
N ILE A 13 -0.35 -0.18 -26.43
CA ILE A 13 0.50 1.00 -26.65
C ILE A 13 1.93 0.46 -26.83
N PRO A 14 2.47 0.40 -28.06
CA PRO A 14 3.72 -0.30 -28.35
C PRO A 14 4.95 0.16 -27.53
N GLU A 15 4.98 1.42 -27.14
CA GLU A 15 6.05 2.02 -26.34
C GLU A 15 6.06 1.48 -24.90
N ALA A 16 4.90 1.10 -24.36
CA ALA A 16 4.71 0.57 -23.02
C ALA A 16 5.09 -0.91 -22.93
N THR A 17 6.39 -1.19 -23.03
CA THR A 17 6.95 -2.55 -22.95
C THR A 17 6.88 -3.19 -21.56
N ILE A 18 6.55 -2.41 -20.53
CA ILE A 18 6.37 -2.84 -19.14
C ILE A 18 5.18 -2.13 -18.53
N ASN A 19 4.50 -2.80 -17.59
CA ASN A 19 3.29 -2.30 -16.93
C ASN A 19 2.27 -1.68 -17.91
N PRO A 20 1.94 -2.40 -19.01
CA PRO A 20 1.11 -1.83 -20.05
C PRO A 20 -0.29 -1.52 -19.55
N ASP A 21 -0.77 -2.12 -18.45
CA ASP A 21 -2.10 -1.91 -17.89
C ASP A 21 -2.35 -0.48 -17.39
N GLU A 22 -1.31 0.26 -17.07
CA GLU A 22 -1.39 1.66 -16.64
C GLU A 22 -1.02 2.66 -17.75
N ALA A 23 -0.73 2.17 -18.96
CA ALA A 23 -0.26 2.99 -20.07
C ALA A 23 -1.39 3.81 -20.72
N TYR A 24 -1.05 5.01 -21.17
CA TYR A 24 -1.97 5.87 -21.91
C TYR A 24 -1.24 6.78 -22.91
N ARG A 25 -2.00 7.26 -23.90
CA ARG A 25 -1.65 8.36 -24.78
C ARG A 25 -2.68 9.48 -24.62
N LEU A 26 -2.21 10.70 -24.38
CA LEU A 26 -3.01 11.91 -24.31
C LEU A 26 -2.65 12.79 -25.50
N ARG A 27 -3.64 13.10 -26.35
CA ARG A 27 -3.49 14.01 -27.48
C ARG A 27 -4.44 15.19 -27.30
N ILE A 28 -3.89 16.40 -27.29
CA ILE A 28 -4.63 17.66 -27.22
C ILE A 28 -4.43 18.39 -28.54
N THR A 29 -5.53 18.66 -29.23
CA THR A 29 -5.58 19.48 -30.45
C THR A 29 -6.41 20.74 -30.17
N PRO A 30 -6.44 21.73 -31.09
CA PRO A 30 -7.32 22.89 -30.94
C PRO A 30 -8.81 22.55 -30.77
N ASP A 31 -9.24 21.40 -31.32
CA ASP A 31 -10.66 21.03 -31.41
C ASP A 31 -11.04 19.86 -30.47
N SER A 32 -10.08 19.13 -29.91
CA SER A 32 -10.38 17.90 -29.15
C SER A 32 -9.28 17.49 -28.17
N ILE A 33 -9.66 16.74 -27.14
CA ILE A 33 -8.77 16.02 -26.24
C ILE A 33 -9.11 14.54 -26.35
N LEU A 34 -8.14 13.72 -26.77
CA LEU A 34 -8.27 12.27 -26.89
C LEU A 34 -7.35 11.57 -25.89
N ILE A 35 -7.92 10.65 -25.12
CA ILE A 35 -7.22 9.69 -24.27
C ILE A 35 -7.37 8.31 -24.90
N GLU A 36 -6.24 7.68 -25.21
CA GLU A 36 -6.17 6.25 -25.55
C GLU A 36 -5.49 5.52 -24.39
N ALA A 37 -6.03 4.40 -23.94
CA ALA A 37 -5.42 3.63 -22.86
C ALA A 37 -5.68 2.13 -23.03
N THR A 38 -4.81 1.30 -22.47
CA THR A 38 -4.98 -0.16 -22.51
C THR A 38 -6.03 -0.67 -21.53
N THR A 39 -6.27 0.07 -20.44
CA THR A 39 -7.28 -0.23 -19.43
C THR A 39 -7.87 1.06 -18.84
N GLU A 40 -8.94 0.91 -18.06
CA GLU A 40 -9.52 2.00 -17.27
C GLU A 40 -8.51 2.67 -16.30
N LYS A 41 -7.49 1.94 -15.83
CA LYS A 41 -6.42 2.54 -15.01
C LYS A 41 -5.59 3.53 -15.81
N GLY A 42 -5.25 3.20 -17.06
CA GLY A 42 -4.55 4.12 -17.95
C GLY A 42 -5.37 5.38 -18.22
N ILE A 43 -6.69 5.25 -18.44
CA ILE A 43 -7.59 6.41 -18.56
C ILE A 43 -7.54 7.26 -17.29
N TYR A 44 -7.59 6.63 -16.11
CA TYR A 44 -7.53 7.33 -14.84
C TYR A 44 -6.22 8.13 -14.68
N TRP A 45 -5.07 7.56 -15.04
CA TRP A 45 -3.78 8.26 -14.98
C TRP A 45 -3.64 9.37 -16.03
N ALA A 46 -4.19 9.17 -17.23
CA ALA A 46 -4.27 10.20 -18.26
C ALA A 46 -5.05 11.43 -17.75
N ARG A 47 -6.15 11.20 -17.03
CA ARG A 47 -6.93 12.27 -16.39
C ARG A 47 -6.14 13.04 -15.32
N GLN A 48 -5.23 12.38 -14.60
CA GLN A 48 -4.36 13.09 -13.65
C GLN A 48 -3.37 14.01 -14.38
N THR A 49 -2.79 13.55 -15.48
CA THR A 49 -1.92 14.39 -16.33
C THR A 49 -2.69 15.56 -16.93
N LEU A 50 -3.89 15.32 -17.45
CA LEU A 50 -4.75 16.37 -17.96
C LEU A 50 -5.09 17.40 -16.87
N ALA A 51 -5.45 16.94 -15.66
CA ALA A 51 -5.73 17.83 -14.53
C ALA A 51 -4.52 18.70 -14.17
N GLN A 52 -3.30 18.17 -14.20
CA GLN A 52 -2.07 18.94 -13.97
C GLN A 52 -1.84 19.99 -15.06
N ILE A 53 -2.08 19.65 -16.33
CA ILE A 53 -1.98 20.60 -17.45
C ILE A 53 -2.98 21.74 -17.24
N VAL A 54 -4.23 21.43 -16.89
CA VAL A 54 -5.26 22.44 -16.60
C VAL A 54 -4.88 23.30 -15.39
N GLU A 55 -4.43 22.70 -14.29
CA GLU A 55 -3.99 23.43 -13.08
C GLU A 55 -2.79 24.36 -13.36
N SER A 56 -1.92 23.99 -14.30
CA SER A 56 -0.77 24.81 -14.73
C SER A 56 -1.14 25.90 -15.76
N SER A 57 -2.35 25.86 -16.30
CA SER A 57 -2.85 26.82 -17.28
C SER A 57 -3.51 28.03 -16.62
N ASP A 58 -3.77 29.06 -17.41
CA ASP A 58 -4.52 30.25 -16.97
C ASP A 58 -6.04 30.01 -16.83
N GLY A 59 -6.50 28.77 -17.04
CA GLY A 59 -7.91 28.37 -16.97
C GLY A 59 -8.72 28.64 -18.25
N ASN A 60 -8.13 29.31 -19.24
CA ASN A 60 -8.81 29.66 -20.50
C ASN A 60 -8.39 28.78 -21.68
N SER A 61 -7.21 28.15 -21.61
CA SER A 61 -6.71 27.29 -22.68
C SER A 61 -5.71 26.27 -22.16
N VAL A 62 -5.57 25.14 -22.87
CA VAL A 62 -4.51 24.15 -22.65
C VAL A 62 -3.65 24.06 -23.93
N PRO A 63 -2.34 23.80 -23.82
CA PRO A 63 -1.48 23.67 -24.99
C PRO A 63 -1.86 22.45 -25.83
N ALA A 64 -1.78 22.58 -27.16
CA ALA A 64 -1.83 21.43 -28.06
C ALA A 64 -0.54 20.61 -27.89
N LEU A 65 -0.68 19.32 -27.59
CA LEU A 65 0.44 18.43 -27.28
C LEU A 65 0.08 16.96 -27.47
N GLU A 66 1.10 16.11 -27.39
CA GLU A 66 0.96 14.67 -27.33
C GLU A 66 1.88 14.10 -26.25
N ILE A 67 1.34 13.25 -25.38
CA ILE A 67 2.05 12.56 -24.31
C ILE A 67 1.74 11.07 -24.44
N THR A 68 2.76 10.22 -24.41
CA THR A 68 2.63 8.77 -24.20
C THR A 68 3.38 8.43 -22.93
N ASP A 69 2.73 7.75 -21.99
CA ASP A 69 3.25 7.56 -20.63
C ASP A 69 2.82 6.21 -20.04
N TRP A 70 3.69 5.64 -19.21
CA TRP A 70 3.51 4.38 -18.49
C TRP A 70 4.50 4.30 -17.31
N PRO A 71 4.18 3.56 -16.24
CA PRO A 71 5.03 3.56 -15.06
C PRO A 71 6.23 2.61 -15.19
N ALA A 72 7.40 3.09 -14.76
CA ALA A 72 8.62 2.27 -14.67
C ALA A 72 8.52 1.15 -13.62
N PHE A 73 7.75 1.36 -12.55
CA PHE A 73 7.53 0.39 -11.47
C PHE A 73 6.03 0.21 -11.19
N ARG A 74 5.60 -1.04 -11.04
CA ARG A 74 4.19 -1.39 -10.78
C ARG A 74 3.70 -0.91 -9.41
N ILE A 75 4.54 -1.03 -8.38
CA ILE A 75 4.20 -0.62 -7.02
C ILE A 75 4.82 0.75 -6.75
N ARG A 76 3.95 1.76 -6.59
CA ARG A 76 4.30 3.13 -6.19
C ARG A 76 3.48 3.44 -4.95
N GLY A 77 4.06 3.14 -3.79
CA GLY A 77 3.34 3.07 -2.52
C GLY A 77 3.61 4.22 -1.57
N PHE A 78 2.60 4.54 -0.76
CA PHE A 78 2.72 5.40 0.40
C PHE A 78 2.19 4.68 1.63
N MET A 79 2.96 4.67 2.71
CA MET A 79 2.59 4.01 3.95
C MET A 79 2.10 5.00 5.00
N HIS A 80 0.90 4.79 5.53
CA HIS A 80 0.46 5.47 6.76
C HIS A 80 0.57 4.52 7.95
N ASP A 81 1.37 4.96 8.91
CA ASP A 81 1.41 4.40 10.25
C ASP A 81 0.35 5.04 11.13
N VAL A 82 -0.73 4.29 11.35
CA VAL A 82 -1.82 4.69 12.23
C VAL A 82 -1.74 3.99 13.59
N GLY A 83 -0.99 2.90 13.68
CA GLY A 83 -0.73 2.16 14.92
C GLY A 83 -0.07 3.05 15.97
N ARG A 84 0.93 3.84 15.55
CA ARG A 84 1.54 4.91 16.34
C ARG A 84 0.48 5.99 16.64
N SER A 85 0.09 6.79 15.65
CA SER A 85 -0.83 7.92 15.84
C SER A 85 -2.06 7.79 14.97
N TYR A 86 -3.26 7.87 15.55
CA TYR A 86 -4.50 7.80 14.78
C TYR A 86 -4.62 8.97 13.79
N ILE A 87 -5.03 8.66 12.56
CA ILE A 87 -5.36 9.64 11.51
C ILE A 87 -6.85 9.49 11.18
N SER A 88 -7.61 10.59 11.12
CA SER A 88 -9.04 10.49 10.80
C SER A 88 -9.27 9.91 9.40
N VAL A 89 -10.43 9.27 9.21
CA VAL A 89 -10.88 8.75 7.90
C VAL A 89 -10.84 9.85 6.83
N ASP A 90 -11.31 11.06 7.16
CA ASP A 90 -11.31 12.21 6.25
C ASP A 90 -9.89 12.62 5.80
N GLU A 91 -8.93 12.63 6.73
CA GLU A 91 -7.54 12.96 6.37
C GLU A 91 -6.88 11.83 5.55
N ILE A 92 -7.17 10.56 5.86
CA ILE A 92 -6.74 9.42 5.02
C ILE A 92 -7.28 9.57 3.59
N LYS A 93 -8.58 9.85 3.44
CA LYS A 93 -9.21 10.06 2.13
C LYS A 93 -8.62 11.26 1.38
N LYS A 94 -8.35 12.35 2.09
CA LYS A 94 -7.68 13.52 1.52
C LYS A 94 -6.29 13.17 1.00
N HIS A 95 -5.50 12.39 1.73
CA HIS A 95 -4.18 11.94 1.30
C HIS A 95 -4.25 10.97 0.12
N ILE A 96 -5.15 9.98 0.12
CA ILE A 96 -5.38 9.06 -1.01
C ILE A 96 -5.67 9.88 -2.29
N ARG A 97 -6.59 10.83 -2.21
CA ARG A 97 -6.92 11.71 -3.34
C ARG A 97 -5.70 12.51 -3.81
N LEU A 98 -4.96 13.11 -2.88
CA LEU A 98 -3.77 13.92 -3.22
C LEU A 98 -2.69 13.07 -3.88
N LEU A 99 -2.36 11.91 -3.31
CA LEU A 99 -1.34 10.99 -3.80
C LEU A 99 -1.71 10.43 -5.19
N SER A 100 -3.00 10.16 -5.43
CA SER A 100 -3.47 9.70 -6.74
C SER A 100 -3.19 10.72 -7.86
N LYS A 101 -3.20 12.03 -7.58
CA LYS A 101 -2.81 13.07 -8.56
C LYS A 101 -1.36 12.91 -9.03
N PHE A 102 -0.50 12.36 -8.17
CA PHE A 102 0.90 12.06 -8.47
C PHE A 102 1.12 10.62 -8.93
N LYS A 103 0.04 9.91 -9.29
CA LYS A 103 0.05 8.53 -9.80
C LYS A 103 0.62 7.50 -8.81
N ILE A 104 0.62 7.81 -7.50
CA ILE A 104 0.84 6.81 -6.45
C ILE A 104 -0.37 5.87 -6.47
N ASN A 105 -0.10 4.56 -6.55
CA ASN A 105 -1.13 3.55 -6.79
C ASN A 105 -1.21 2.47 -5.71
N VAL A 106 -0.45 2.60 -4.63
CA VAL A 106 -0.55 1.70 -3.46
C VAL A 106 -0.71 2.53 -2.18
N PHE A 107 -1.71 2.18 -1.39
CA PHE A 107 -1.87 2.65 -0.03
C PHE A 107 -1.53 1.52 0.95
N HIS A 108 -0.38 1.64 1.61
CA HIS A 108 0.05 0.69 2.63
C HIS A 108 -0.42 1.17 4.00
N TRP A 109 -1.28 0.39 4.65
CA TRP A 109 -1.95 0.81 5.88
C TRP A 109 -1.46 0.01 7.08
N HIS A 110 -0.54 0.60 7.85
CA HIS A 110 0.07 -0.01 9.03
C HIS A 110 -0.81 0.19 10.28
N LEU A 111 -1.62 -0.83 10.57
CA LEU A 111 -2.77 -0.76 11.47
C LEU A 111 -2.46 -1.13 12.92
N THR A 112 -1.34 -1.80 13.18
CA THR A 112 -1.02 -2.36 14.50
C THR A 112 0.36 -1.94 14.96
N GLU A 113 0.48 -1.59 16.23
CA GLU A 113 1.78 -1.33 16.84
C GLU A 113 1.77 -1.49 18.35
N ASN A 114 2.93 -1.32 18.97
CA ASN A 114 3.10 -1.38 20.41
C ASN A 114 2.17 -0.41 21.14
N GLN A 115 1.87 0.75 20.56
CA GLN A 115 0.99 1.74 21.20
C GLN A 115 -0.51 1.43 21.08
N GLY A 116 -0.94 0.65 20.08
CA GLY A 116 -2.35 0.39 19.87
C GLY A 116 -2.67 -0.52 18.67
N TRP A 117 -3.78 -1.24 18.79
CA TRP A 117 -4.38 -2.03 17.72
C TRP A 117 -5.49 -1.22 17.05
N ARG A 118 -5.31 -0.72 15.83
CA ARG A 118 -6.23 0.30 15.27
C ARG A 118 -7.34 -0.25 14.39
N LEU A 119 -7.44 -1.55 14.21
CA LEU A 119 -8.52 -2.16 13.44
C LEU A 119 -9.57 -2.76 14.38
N GLU A 120 -10.84 -2.49 14.17
CA GLU A 120 -11.91 -3.15 14.91
C GLU A 120 -11.87 -4.68 14.71
N SER A 121 -12.06 -5.43 15.79
CA SER A 121 -12.31 -6.87 15.73
C SER A 121 -13.62 -7.23 16.42
N ASN A 122 -14.53 -7.87 15.70
CA ASN A 122 -15.77 -8.39 16.29
C ASN A 122 -15.53 -9.69 17.04
N VAL A 123 -14.53 -10.49 16.62
CA VAL A 123 -14.19 -11.75 17.32
C VAL A 123 -13.38 -11.54 18.59
N PHE A 124 -12.64 -10.43 18.70
CA PHE A 124 -11.90 -10.03 19.91
C PHE A 124 -12.03 -8.52 20.22
N PRO A 125 -13.22 -8.05 20.66
CA PRO A 125 -13.46 -6.63 20.92
C PRO A 125 -12.53 -6.00 21.96
N GLN A 126 -11.95 -6.80 22.85
CA GLN A 126 -10.99 -6.33 23.84
C GLN A 126 -9.72 -5.72 23.23
N LEU A 127 -9.38 -6.04 21.97
CA LEU A 127 -8.26 -5.39 21.26
C LEU A 127 -8.46 -3.87 21.12
N ASN A 128 -9.73 -3.44 21.09
CA ASN A 128 -10.11 -2.05 20.91
C ASN A 128 -10.52 -1.37 22.23
N ASP A 129 -10.38 -2.05 23.37
CA ASP A 129 -10.63 -1.44 24.68
C ASP A 129 -9.57 -0.35 24.96
N PRO A 130 -9.97 0.90 25.23
CA PRO A 130 -9.07 2.01 25.49
C PRO A 130 -8.00 1.76 26.55
N VAL A 131 -8.24 0.84 27.49
CA VAL A 131 -7.29 0.50 28.57
C VAL A 131 -5.99 -0.13 28.05
N HIS A 132 -6.00 -0.71 26.86
CA HIS A 132 -4.83 -1.38 26.27
C HIS A 132 -3.99 -0.48 25.34
N TYR A 133 -4.37 0.78 25.18
CA TYR A 133 -3.67 1.76 24.34
C TYR A 133 -2.71 2.59 25.19
N GLU A 134 -1.58 3.01 24.61
CA GLU A 134 -0.65 3.95 25.24
C GLU A 134 -0.94 5.41 24.85
N ARG A 135 -1.62 5.61 23.72
CA ARG A 135 -2.04 6.93 23.21
C ARG A 135 -3.23 6.82 22.28
N HIS A 136 -3.93 7.93 22.06
CA HIS A 136 -5.12 7.99 21.22
C HIS A 136 -6.15 6.93 21.64
N HIS A 137 -6.42 6.87 22.95
CA HIS A 137 -7.35 5.93 23.55
C HIS A 137 -8.72 6.01 22.87
N ALA A 138 -9.36 4.85 22.65
CA ALA A 138 -10.64 4.72 21.94
C ALA A 138 -10.64 5.14 20.46
N GLN A 139 -9.49 5.45 19.86
CA GLN A 139 -9.41 5.81 18.43
C GLN A 139 -8.93 4.61 17.61
N TYR A 140 -9.84 3.99 16.88
CA TYR A 140 -9.58 2.89 15.95
C TYR A 140 -10.55 3.01 14.75
N TYR A 141 -10.29 2.25 13.69
CA TYR A 141 -11.14 2.18 12.52
C TYR A 141 -12.15 1.05 12.69
N THR A 142 -13.43 1.37 12.61
CA THR A 142 -14.48 0.34 12.55
C THR A 142 -14.36 -0.44 11.25
N VAL A 143 -14.95 -1.64 11.19
CA VAL A 143 -15.01 -2.45 9.96
C VAL A 143 -15.68 -1.64 8.84
N ALA A 144 -16.73 -0.88 9.14
CA ALA A 144 -17.38 0.00 8.18
C ALA A 144 -16.44 1.10 7.65
N GLN A 145 -15.62 1.70 8.51
CA GLN A 145 -14.62 2.69 8.08
C GLN A 145 -13.49 2.06 7.26
N ALA A 146 -13.08 0.83 7.59
CA ALA A 146 -12.11 0.09 6.80
C ALA A 146 -12.65 -0.22 5.38
N HIS A 147 -13.91 -0.64 5.26
CA HIS A 147 -14.59 -0.80 3.98
C HIS A 147 -14.69 0.52 3.20
N GLU A 148 -15.05 1.60 3.89
CA GLU A 148 -15.14 2.93 3.31
C GLU A 148 -13.80 3.41 2.74
N ILE A 149 -12.69 3.18 3.46
CA ILE A 149 -11.34 3.52 3.00
C ILE A 149 -10.91 2.62 1.83
N ALA A 150 -11.18 1.31 1.90
CA ALA A 150 -10.83 0.37 0.82
C ALA A 150 -11.55 0.72 -0.49
N GLU A 151 -12.85 1.03 -0.42
CA GLU A 151 -13.63 1.50 -1.57
C GLU A 151 -13.10 2.84 -2.11
N TYR A 152 -12.71 3.76 -1.22
CA TYR A 152 -12.13 5.03 -1.64
C TYR A 152 -10.77 4.85 -2.33
N CYS A 153 -9.91 3.93 -1.86
CA CYS A 153 -8.70 3.54 -2.59
C CYS A 153 -9.05 3.03 -4.00
N ARG A 154 -10.05 2.16 -4.14
CA ARG A 154 -10.49 1.61 -5.43
C ARG A 154 -10.96 2.71 -6.40
N GLN A 155 -11.75 3.67 -5.91
CA GLN A 155 -12.21 4.84 -6.69
C GLN A 155 -11.04 5.70 -7.22
N HIS A 156 -9.91 5.66 -6.52
CA HIS A 156 -8.68 6.38 -6.88
C HIS A 156 -7.62 5.50 -7.58
N ASN A 157 -8.00 4.30 -8.05
CA ASN A 157 -7.09 3.31 -8.66
C ASN A 157 -5.86 3.00 -7.78
N MET A 158 -6.03 3.07 -6.46
CA MET A 158 -5.03 2.69 -5.48
C MET A 158 -5.33 1.30 -4.91
N LEU A 159 -4.34 0.42 -4.92
CA LEU A 159 -4.37 -0.86 -4.23
C LEU A 159 -4.13 -0.64 -2.73
N LEU A 160 -5.07 -1.09 -1.90
CA LEU A 160 -4.91 -1.10 -0.44
C LEU A 160 -4.15 -2.37 -0.01
N ILE A 161 -3.08 -2.20 0.77
CA ILE A 161 -2.34 -3.28 1.42
C ILE A 161 -2.44 -3.03 2.93
N PRO A 162 -3.29 -3.77 3.67
CA PRO A 162 -3.33 -3.67 5.12
C PRO A 162 -2.15 -4.44 5.71
N GLU A 163 -1.60 -3.89 6.79
CA GLU A 163 -0.54 -4.52 7.56
C GLU A 163 -0.98 -4.81 8.98
N ILE A 164 -0.80 -6.08 9.37
CA ILE A 164 -0.89 -6.57 10.74
C ILE A 164 0.49 -7.13 11.07
N ASP A 165 1.31 -6.31 11.72
CA ASP A 165 2.69 -6.67 12.02
C ASP A 165 2.74 -7.77 13.08
N MET A 166 3.50 -8.83 12.79
CA MET A 166 3.65 -9.99 13.64
C MET A 166 5.01 -10.68 13.47
N PRO A 167 5.60 -11.26 14.53
CA PRO A 167 5.22 -11.09 15.93
C PRO A 167 5.79 -9.79 16.54
N GLY A 168 6.55 -9.02 15.76
CA GLY A 168 7.08 -7.71 16.15
C GLY A 168 5.97 -6.71 16.46
N HIS A 169 6.35 -5.63 17.12
CA HIS A 169 5.47 -4.47 17.36
C HIS A 169 4.09 -4.83 17.96
N SER A 170 4.01 -5.87 18.78
CA SER A 170 2.77 -6.52 19.21
C SER A 170 2.36 -6.25 20.65
N ALA A 171 2.98 -5.27 21.33
CA ALA A 171 2.70 -5.02 22.76
C ALA A 171 1.22 -4.70 23.05
N ALA A 172 0.52 -4.00 22.14
CA ALA A 172 -0.92 -3.75 22.27
C ALA A 172 -1.75 -5.04 22.24
N PHE A 173 -1.39 -5.99 21.36
CA PHE A 173 -2.01 -7.31 21.32
C PHE A 173 -1.78 -8.05 22.64
N VAL A 174 -0.54 -8.07 23.15
CA VAL A 174 -0.21 -8.77 24.40
C VAL A 174 -0.98 -8.18 25.59
N ARG A 175 -1.10 -6.85 25.68
CA ARG A 175 -1.89 -6.21 26.75
C ARG A 175 -3.37 -6.60 26.72
N ALA A 176 -3.96 -6.70 25.53
CA ALA A 176 -5.38 -7.01 25.36
C ALA A 176 -5.71 -8.51 25.48
N ILE A 177 -4.86 -9.36 24.92
CA ILE A 177 -5.09 -10.81 24.82
C ILE A 177 -4.44 -11.57 25.99
N GLY A 178 -3.41 -11.02 26.61
CA GLY A 178 -2.67 -11.65 27.71
C GLY A 178 -1.68 -12.73 27.26
N HIS A 179 -1.48 -12.91 25.95
CA HIS A 179 -0.59 -13.92 25.38
C HIS A 179 0.33 -13.30 24.33
N ASP A 180 1.58 -13.76 24.29
CA ASP A 180 2.54 -13.45 23.22
C ASP A 180 2.07 -14.08 21.91
N MET A 181 2.22 -13.38 20.77
CA MET A 181 1.77 -13.88 19.46
C MET A 181 2.43 -15.21 19.08
N GLN A 182 3.67 -15.48 19.51
CA GLN A 182 4.39 -16.71 19.18
C GLN A 182 3.99 -17.91 20.07
N SER A 183 3.23 -17.68 21.13
CA SER A 183 2.70 -18.74 22.01
C SER A 183 1.59 -19.56 21.32
N PRO A 184 1.35 -20.83 21.73
CA PRO A 184 0.27 -21.63 21.15
C PRO A 184 -1.12 -20.96 21.25
N GLU A 185 -1.40 -20.29 22.36
CA GLU A 185 -2.64 -19.53 22.58
C GLU A 185 -2.68 -18.27 21.70
N GLY A 186 -1.58 -17.51 21.65
CA GLY A 186 -1.47 -16.32 20.81
C GLY A 186 -1.66 -16.63 19.33
N MET A 187 -1.04 -17.70 18.82
CA MET A 187 -1.21 -18.14 17.43
C MET A 187 -2.65 -18.54 17.11
N LYS A 188 -3.39 -19.18 18.04
CA LYS A 188 -4.81 -19.50 17.84
C LYS A 188 -5.65 -18.23 17.70
N VAL A 189 -5.42 -17.24 18.57
CA VAL A 189 -6.10 -15.94 18.50
C VAL A 189 -5.76 -15.23 17.18
N LEU A 190 -4.47 -15.18 16.82
CA LEU A 190 -4.01 -14.49 15.63
C LEU A 190 -4.55 -15.12 14.34
N LYS A 191 -4.59 -16.46 14.23
CA LYS A 191 -5.19 -17.14 13.08
C LYS A 191 -6.67 -16.80 12.91
N ARG A 192 -7.43 -16.76 14.02
CA ARG A 192 -8.84 -16.35 14.02
C ARG A 192 -9.04 -14.87 13.69
N LEU A 193 -8.13 -13.99 14.12
CA LEU A 193 -8.13 -12.58 13.69
C LEU A 193 -7.87 -12.47 12.19
N MET A 194 -6.87 -13.19 11.68
CA MET A 194 -6.56 -13.16 10.25
C MET A 194 -7.69 -13.72 9.38
N GLU A 195 -8.50 -14.65 9.88
CA GLU A 195 -9.74 -15.07 9.22
C GLU A 195 -10.69 -13.88 9.07
N GLU A 196 -11.08 -13.20 10.16
CA GLU A 196 -11.94 -12.00 10.11
C GLU A 196 -11.37 -10.90 9.20
N ILE A 197 -10.08 -10.60 9.35
CA ILE A 197 -9.41 -9.52 8.61
C ILE A 197 -9.39 -9.84 7.11
N CYS A 198 -9.08 -11.07 6.72
CA CYS A 198 -8.98 -11.46 5.31
C CYS A 198 -10.32 -11.67 4.63
N THR A 199 -11.33 -12.20 5.34
CA THR A 199 -12.62 -12.60 4.73
C THR A 199 -13.73 -11.57 4.92
N GLU A 200 -13.74 -10.84 6.04
CA GLU A 200 -14.81 -9.89 6.37
C GLU A 200 -14.36 -8.43 6.21
N VAL A 201 -13.17 -8.08 6.71
CA VAL A 201 -12.71 -6.68 6.71
C VAL A 201 -12.10 -6.29 5.36
N PHE A 202 -11.23 -7.13 4.79
CA PHE A 202 -10.57 -6.85 3.51
C PHE A 202 -10.75 -8.01 2.50
N PRO A 203 -11.99 -8.40 2.15
CA PRO A 203 -12.25 -9.50 1.22
C PRO A 203 -11.59 -9.29 -0.15
N ASP A 204 -11.58 -8.04 -0.63
CA ASP A 204 -11.08 -7.69 -1.96
C ASP A 204 -9.59 -7.31 -1.99
N ALA A 205 -8.94 -7.13 -0.83
CA ALA A 205 -7.50 -6.88 -0.80
C ALA A 205 -6.74 -8.17 -1.16
N PRO A 206 -5.94 -8.20 -2.24
CA PRO A 206 -5.25 -9.42 -2.65
C PRO A 206 -3.95 -9.68 -1.86
N TRP A 207 -3.46 -8.69 -1.12
CA TRP A 207 -2.23 -8.77 -0.34
C TRP A 207 -2.50 -8.46 1.13
N ILE A 208 -1.78 -9.13 2.02
CA ILE A 208 -1.62 -8.77 3.42
C ILE A 208 -0.13 -8.61 3.70
N HIS A 209 0.25 -7.52 4.35
CA HIS A 209 1.59 -7.39 4.93
C HIS A 209 1.56 -7.93 6.36
N ILE A 210 2.47 -8.86 6.69
CA ILE A 210 2.54 -9.48 8.03
C ILE A 210 3.71 -8.93 8.87
N GLY A 211 4.40 -7.92 8.37
CA GLY A 211 5.50 -7.28 9.08
C GLY A 211 6.72 -8.19 9.22
N THR A 212 7.03 -8.61 10.45
CA THR A 212 8.15 -9.49 10.89
C THR A 212 9.47 -8.79 11.24
N ASP A 213 9.46 -7.46 11.30
CA ASP A 213 10.64 -6.68 11.63
C ASP A 213 10.93 -6.59 13.14
N GLU A 214 12.15 -6.17 13.44
CA GLU A 214 12.66 -5.80 14.77
C GLU A 214 12.38 -6.76 15.94
N VAL A 215 12.20 -8.05 15.67
CA VAL A 215 11.82 -9.06 16.67
C VAL A 215 12.76 -10.26 16.72
N GLN A 216 12.85 -10.88 17.90
CA GLN A 216 13.46 -12.19 18.06
C GLN A 216 12.41 -13.29 17.90
N PHE A 217 12.63 -14.19 16.95
CA PHE A 217 11.79 -15.37 16.78
C PHE A 217 12.16 -16.44 17.81
N THR A 218 11.22 -16.74 18.70
CA THR A 218 11.33 -17.82 19.70
C THR A 218 10.62 -19.08 19.25
N ASN A 219 9.64 -18.95 18.35
CA ASN A 219 8.95 -20.06 17.70
C ASN A 219 9.32 -20.12 16.20
N PRO A 220 10.13 -21.11 15.76
CA PRO A 220 10.55 -21.22 14.37
C PRO A 220 9.42 -21.62 13.40
N SER A 221 8.28 -22.11 13.89
CA SER A 221 7.13 -22.42 13.04
C SER A 221 6.18 -21.24 12.85
N PHE A 222 6.34 -20.16 13.63
CA PHE A 222 5.42 -19.02 13.65
C PHE A 222 5.18 -18.43 12.25
N VAL A 223 6.24 -17.92 11.62
CA VAL A 223 6.12 -17.25 10.32
C VAL A 223 5.67 -18.21 9.21
N PRO A 224 6.27 -19.40 9.03
CA PRO A 224 5.78 -20.37 8.04
C PRO A 224 4.29 -20.71 8.20
N GLU A 225 3.82 -20.89 9.44
CA GLU A 225 2.40 -21.18 9.70
C GLU A 225 1.50 -19.99 9.40
N MET A 226 1.89 -18.77 9.77
CA MET A 226 1.08 -17.58 9.49
C MET A 226 1.02 -17.27 7.99
N VAL A 227 2.12 -17.42 7.26
CA VAL A 227 2.12 -17.29 5.80
C VAL A 227 1.22 -18.33 5.15
N ALA A 228 1.33 -19.60 5.56
CA ALA A 228 0.48 -20.66 5.03
C ALA A 228 -1.01 -20.42 5.34
N HIS A 229 -1.32 -19.93 6.54
CA HIS A 229 -2.69 -19.61 6.96
C HIS A 229 -3.29 -18.48 6.10
N VAL A 230 -2.58 -17.36 5.96
CA VAL A 230 -3.03 -16.21 5.16
C VAL A 230 -3.15 -16.58 3.67
N ARG A 231 -2.24 -17.40 3.13
CA ARG A 231 -2.37 -17.98 1.78
C ARG A 231 -3.59 -18.88 1.64
N GLY A 232 -3.87 -19.70 2.66
CA GLY A 232 -5.07 -20.54 2.73
C GLY A 232 -6.39 -19.74 2.67
N LEU A 233 -6.36 -18.47 3.09
CA LEU A 233 -7.46 -17.51 2.99
C LEU A 233 -7.51 -16.79 1.63
N GLY A 234 -6.72 -17.23 0.64
CA GLY A 234 -6.70 -16.68 -0.72
C GLY A 234 -5.89 -15.40 -0.90
N LYS A 235 -5.08 -15.02 0.09
CA LYS A 235 -4.29 -13.79 0.08
C LYS A 235 -2.83 -14.06 -0.25
N LYS A 236 -2.17 -13.13 -0.94
CA LYS A 236 -0.71 -13.11 -1.06
C LYS A 236 -0.09 -12.39 0.13
N VAL A 237 1.12 -12.76 0.51
CA VAL A 237 1.75 -12.29 1.74
C VAL A 237 3.03 -11.50 1.45
N ILE A 238 3.13 -10.33 2.07
CA ILE A 238 4.31 -9.46 2.07
C ILE A 238 4.92 -9.44 3.46
N SER A 239 6.24 -9.38 3.53
CA SER A 239 6.98 -9.34 4.79
C SER A 239 8.18 -8.39 4.70
N TRP A 240 8.50 -7.70 5.79
CA TRP A 240 9.66 -6.83 5.87
C TRP A 240 10.98 -7.58 5.67
N ASN A 241 11.94 -6.88 5.07
CA ASN A 241 13.32 -7.32 4.93
C ASN A 241 14.29 -6.17 5.31
N PRO A 242 15.13 -6.34 6.34
CA PRO A 242 15.28 -7.52 7.21
C PRO A 242 14.04 -7.83 8.05
N GLY A 243 13.84 -9.11 8.34
CA GLY A 243 12.71 -9.68 9.06
C GLY A 243 12.92 -11.19 9.15
N TRP A 244 11.90 -11.99 8.84
CA TRP A 244 12.09 -13.43 8.70
C TRP A 244 12.97 -13.82 7.50
N ALA A 245 13.72 -14.91 7.63
CA ALA A 245 14.58 -15.44 6.56
C ALA A 245 13.79 -16.43 5.69
N TYR A 246 13.43 -16.01 4.47
CA TYR A 246 12.67 -16.81 3.51
C TYR A 246 13.55 -17.47 2.44
N ARG A 247 13.12 -18.64 1.97
CA ARG A 247 13.56 -19.23 0.70
C ARG A 247 12.56 -18.90 -0.42
N SER A 248 12.99 -19.01 -1.68
CA SER A 248 12.10 -18.81 -2.83
C SER A 248 10.89 -19.75 -2.74
N GLY A 249 9.69 -19.19 -2.98
CA GLY A 249 8.40 -19.89 -2.84
C GLY A 249 7.78 -19.83 -1.44
N GLU A 250 8.54 -19.52 -0.38
CA GLU A 250 8.00 -19.45 0.99
C GLU A 250 7.20 -18.17 1.25
N ILE A 251 7.37 -17.13 0.44
CA ILE A 251 6.68 -15.82 0.55
C ILE A 251 6.36 -15.28 -0.85
N ASP A 252 5.35 -14.41 -0.97
CA ASP A 252 4.93 -13.85 -2.26
C ASP A 252 5.70 -12.58 -2.63
N ALA A 253 6.07 -11.76 -1.65
CA ALA A 253 6.97 -10.63 -1.82
C ALA A 253 7.66 -10.25 -0.50
N THR A 254 8.75 -9.50 -0.60
CA THR A 254 9.39 -8.87 0.56
C THR A 254 9.47 -7.36 0.38
N GLN A 255 9.46 -6.60 1.47
CA GLN A 255 9.64 -5.15 1.44
C GLN A 255 10.95 -4.74 2.12
N LEU A 256 11.89 -4.21 1.34
CA LEU A 256 13.19 -3.77 1.81
C LEU A 256 13.06 -2.43 2.54
N TRP A 257 13.48 -2.37 3.80
CA TRP A 257 13.23 -1.17 4.62
C TRP A 257 14.48 -0.64 5.33
N SER A 258 15.50 -1.47 5.52
CA SER A 258 16.79 -1.08 6.11
C SER A 258 17.90 -1.17 5.06
N TYR A 259 19.00 -0.42 5.24
CA TYR A 259 20.21 -0.57 4.42
C TYR A 259 20.75 -2.01 4.40
N ARG A 260 20.41 -2.83 5.40
CA ARG A 260 20.74 -4.26 5.47
C ARG A 260 19.85 -5.15 4.59
N GLY A 261 18.69 -4.65 4.18
CA GLY A 261 17.73 -5.36 3.35
C GLY A 261 18.27 -5.54 1.93
N LYS A 262 18.11 -6.76 1.40
CA LYS A 262 18.60 -7.15 0.07
C LYS A 262 17.52 -7.91 -0.66
N ALA A 263 17.27 -7.54 -1.91
CA ALA A 263 16.43 -8.33 -2.80
C ALA A 263 17.00 -9.75 -2.91
N GLN A 264 16.11 -10.74 -2.88
CA GLN A 264 16.48 -12.15 -2.90
C GLN A 264 16.11 -12.74 -4.26
N PRO A 265 17.01 -13.53 -4.89
CA PRO A 265 16.68 -14.19 -6.15
C PRO A 265 15.40 -15.02 -6.06
N GLY A 266 14.47 -14.79 -6.99
CA GLY A 266 13.20 -15.53 -7.04
C GLY A 266 12.16 -15.13 -5.99
N ILE A 267 12.34 -13.99 -5.32
CA ILE A 267 11.32 -13.37 -4.45
C ILE A 267 11.17 -11.90 -4.88
N PRO A 268 9.99 -11.47 -5.35
CA PRO A 268 9.72 -10.07 -5.64
C PRO A 268 10.02 -9.16 -4.45
N ALA A 269 10.58 -7.99 -4.73
CA ALA A 269 10.96 -7.01 -3.70
C ALA A 269 10.32 -5.65 -3.97
N ILE A 270 9.77 -5.04 -2.92
CA ILE A 270 9.36 -3.64 -2.86
C ILE A 270 10.47 -2.89 -2.10
N ASP A 271 10.95 -1.74 -2.58
CA ASP A 271 12.05 -1.01 -1.94
C ASP A 271 11.59 0.29 -1.29
N SER A 272 11.76 0.41 0.03
CA SER A 272 11.52 1.61 0.81
C SER A 272 12.73 2.05 1.66
N ARG A 273 13.94 1.46 1.46
CA ARG A 273 15.13 1.62 2.33
C ARG A 273 15.61 3.06 2.55
N PHE A 274 15.38 3.94 1.58
CA PHE A 274 15.82 5.33 1.61
C PHE A 274 14.68 6.32 1.38
N HIS A 275 13.43 5.90 1.63
CA HIS A 275 12.22 6.69 1.40
C HIS A 275 11.46 7.00 2.71
N TYR A 276 12.19 7.08 3.83
CA TYR A 276 11.65 7.34 5.17
C TYR A 276 11.36 8.83 5.39
N ILE A 277 10.24 9.30 4.85
CA ILE A 277 9.83 10.71 4.93
C ILE A 277 9.68 11.23 6.38
N ASN A 278 9.49 10.34 7.35
CA ASN A 278 9.41 10.68 8.77
C ASN A 278 10.78 11.08 9.36
N HIS A 279 11.89 10.80 8.67
CA HIS A 279 13.24 11.20 9.06
C HIS A 279 13.78 12.37 8.22
N PHE A 280 13.00 12.88 7.26
CA PHE A 280 13.49 13.82 6.26
C PHE A 280 13.46 15.27 6.72
N ASP A 281 14.51 15.99 6.37
CA ASP A 281 14.48 17.43 6.23
C ASP A 281 13.91 17.80 4.84
N ALA A 282 12.86 18.63 4.84
CA ALA A 282 12.12 18.97 3.62
C ALA A 282 12.97 19.73 2.57
N PHE A 283 14.06 20.38 2.98
CA PHE A 283 14.91 21.17 2.08
C PHE A 283 16.15 20.41 1.63
N GLY A 284 16.76 19.62 2.52
CA GLY A 284 17.97 18.85 2.25
C GLY A 284 17.71 17.51 1.54
N ASP A 285 16.68 16.77 1.97
CA ASP A 285 16.56 15.36 1.62
C ASP A 285 15.70 15.12 0.38
N ILE A 286 14.89 16.10 -0.05
CA ILE A 286 14.03 15.95 -1.23
C ILE A 286 14.83 15.70 -2.52
N VAL A 287 16.02 16.32 -2.61
CA VAL A 287 16.94 16.12 -3.74
C VAL A 287 17.54 14.72 -3.69
N ALA A 288 17.89 14.23 -2.50
CA ALA A 288 18.39 12.87 -2.33
C ALA A 288 17.32 11.83 -2.67
N LEU A 289 16.07 12.07 -2.25
CA LEU A 289 14.91 11.24 -2.57
C LEU A 289 14.71 11.12 -4.08
N TYR A 290 14.68 12.26 -4.78
CA TYR A 290 14.46 12.32 -6.23
C TYR A 290 15.57 11.61 -7.02
N ASN A 291 16.82 11.71 -6.56
CA ASN A 291 17.97 11.09 -7.21
C ASN A 291 18.23 9.64 -6.73
N SER A 292 17.44 9.13 -5.78
CA SER A 292 17.60 7.77 -5.29
C SER A 292 17.20 6.74 -6.36
N ARG A 293 17.88 5.59 -6.37
CA ARG A 293 17.54 4.48 -7.26
C ARG A 293 16.75 3.42 -6.50
N ILE A 294 15.56 3.11 -6.99
CA ILE A 294 14.72 2.05 -6.45
C ILE A 294 15.36 0.70 -6.81
N ALA A 295 15.77 -0.08 -5.80
CA ALA A 295 16.45 -1.36 -5.96
C ALA A 295 17.66 -1.34 -6.93
N ASP A 296 18.33 -0.18 -7.06
CA ASP A 296 19.41 0.06 -8.02
C ASP A 296 19.05 -0.22 -9.50
N ALA A 297 17.75 -0.19 -9.84
CA ALA A 297 17.22 -0.45 -11.18
C ALA A 297 16.51 0.78 -11.77
N GLU A 298 16.44 0.85 -13.10
CA GLU A 298 15.68 1.91 -13.81
C GLU A 298 14.19 1.58 -13.93
N LYS A 299 13.84 0.29 -13.85
CA LYS A 299 12.47 -0.21 -13.99
C LYS A 299 12.29 -1.52 -13.21
N GLY A 300 11.04 -1.84 -12.87
CA GLY A 300 10.68 -3.07 -12.20
C GLY A 300 10.77 -4.31 -13.09
N SER A 301 10.73 -5.49 -12.48
CA SER A 301 10.48 -6.75 -13.18
C SER A 301 8.98 -6.93 -13.47
N ASP A 302 8.64 -7.86 -14.37
CA ASP A 302 7.27 -8.22 -14.73
C ASP A 302 6.41 -8.72 -13.54
#